data_AF-A0A3M7PVD2-F1
#
_entry.id   AF-A0A3M7PVD2-F1
#
_cell.length_a   1.000
_cell.length_b   1.000
_cell.length_c   1.000
_cell.angle_alpha   90.00
_cell.angle_beta   90.00
_cell.angle_gamma   90.00
#
_symmetry.space_group_name_H-M   'P 1'
#
loop_
_entity.id
_entity.type
_entity.pdbx_description
1 polymer ?
#
loop_
_entity_poly.entity_id
_entity_poly.type
_entity_poly.pdbx_seq_one_letter_code
_entity_poly.pdbx_strand_id
1 'polypeptide(L)'
;MEIIIENIKKCITSLSNLVESIDWLEHEEKFNSLYMNHSKEINENVKDWPLMDSIDTTACISAIYLVLVLSLNFFMKFFKDVKLKFVVLCYNLFMMGLNFYVFSAILVTKYKAQDFGLCSKIHKNNDQFFEKFKI
;
A
#
# COMPACT_ATOMS: atom_id res chain seq x y z
N MET A 1 18.05 -7.41 -32.13
CA MET A 1 17.91 -8.36 -31.00
C MET A 1 19.10 -8.26 -30.04
N GLU A 2 20.33 -8.10 -30.56
CA GLU A 2 21.58 -7.99 -29.77
C GLU A 2 21.64 -6.77 -28.84
N ILE A 3 21.18 -5.59 -29.29
CA ILE A 3 21.18 -4.36 -28.48
C ILE A 3 20.33 -4.49 -27.20
N ILE A 4 19.23 -5.24 -27.27
CA ILE A 4 18.35 -5.47 -26.10
C ILE A 4 19.06 -6.38 -25.09
N ILE A 5 19.76 -7.40 -25.57
CA ILE A 5 20.51 -8.34 -24.72
C ILE A 5 21.66 -7.63 -24.02
N GLU A 6 22.35 -6.72 -24.72
CA GLU A 6 23.45 -5.93 -24.15
C GLU A 6 22.98 -4.96 -23.06
N ASN A 7 21.86 -4.27 -23.29
CA ASN A 7 21.25 -3.39 -22.28
C ASN A 7 20.74 -4.16 -21.05
N ILE A 8 20.17 -5.35 -21.25
CA ILE A 8 19.74 -6.22 -20.14
C ILE A 8 20.96 -6.66 -19.33
N LYS A 9 22.04 -7.11 -19.98
CA LYS A 9 23.28 -7.50 -19.28
C LYS A 9 23.84 -6.34 -18.46
N LYS A 10 23.92 -5.15 -19.05
CA LYS A 10 24.41 -3.95 -18.36
C LYS A 10 23.55 -3.58 -17.15
N CYS A 11 22.23 -3.73 -17.26
CA CYS A 11 21.30 -3.51 -16.17
C CYS A 11 21.47 -4.56 -15.05
N ILE A 12 21.65 -5.84 -15.41
CA ILE A 12 21.92 -6.93 -14.45
C ILE A 12 23.23 -6.69 -13.70
N THR A 13 24.30 -6.29 -14.39
CA THR A 13 25.59 -5.98 -13.75
C THR A 13 25.51 -4.74 -12.86
N SER A 14 24.73 -3.73 -13.26
CA SER A 14 24.52 -2.56 -12.40
C SER A 14 23.70 -2.90 -11.15
N LEU A 15 22.72 -3.80 -11.28
CA LEU A 15 21.92 -4.30 -10.17
C LEU A 15 22.76 -5.19 -9.24
N SER A 16 23.63 -6.06 -9.78
CA SER A 16 24.50 -6.90 -8.95
C SER A 16 25.44 -6.07 -8.08
N ASN A 17 26.05 -5.03 -8.65
CA ASN A 17 26.96 -4.15 -7.90
C ASN A 17 26.23 -3.33 -6.83
N LEU A 18 24.98 -2.92 -7.10
CA LEU A 18 24.13 -2.26 -6.10
C LEU A 18 23.74 -3.21 -4.98
N VAL A 19 23.36 -4.44 -5.32
CA VAL A 19 23.04 -5.51 -4.37
C VAL A 19 24.24 -5.85 -3.49
N GLU A 20 25.46 -5.87 -4.05
CA GLU A 20 26.69 -6.15 -3.28
C GLU A 20 27.09 -5.01 -2.34
N SER A 21 26.69 -3.77 -2.63
CA SER A 21 26.95 -2.61 -1.76
C SER A 21 26.01 -2.49 -0.55
N ILE A 22 24.99 -3.36 -0.47
CA ILE A 22 24.02 -3.38 0.62
C ILE A 22 24.55 -4.29 1.72
N ASP A 23 24.61 -3.78 2.95
CA ASP A 23 24.89 -4.60 4.13
C ASP A 23 23.64 -5.41 4.50
N TRP A 24 23.56 -6.64 3.97
CA TRP A 24 22.40 -7.51 4.10
C TRP A 24 22.13 -7.94 5.54
N LEU A 25 23.15 -8.04 6.39
CA LEU A 25 23.01 -8.50 7.78
C LEU A 25 22.31 -7.45 8.66
N GLU A 26 22.71 -6.18 8.57
CA GLU A 26 22.05 -5.09 9.30
C GLU A 26 20.58 -4.93 8.85
N HIS A 27 20.35 -5.04 7.54
CA HIS A 27 19.02 -4.94 6.98
C HIS A 27 18.12 -6.09 7.42
N GLU A 28 18.61 -7.32 7.44
CA GLU A 28 17.85 -8.50 7.84
C GLU A 28 17.37 -8.42 9.30
N GLU A 29 18.23 -8.02 10.24
CA GLU A 29 17.85 -7.84 11.64
C GLU A 29 16.80 -6.73 11.82
N LYS A 30 16.97 -5.61 11.11
CA LYS A 30 16.05 -4.47 11.18
C LYS A 30 14.69 -4.83 10.56
N PHE A 31 14.67 -5.57 9.46
CA PHE A 31 13.42 -6.07 8.87
C PHE A 31 12.72 -7.07 9.79
N ASN A 32 13.46 -8.02 10.37
CA ASN A 32 12.89 -9.02 11.28
C ASN A 32 12.28 -8.37 12.53
N SER A 33 12.94 -7.37 13.12
CA SER A 33 12.40 -6.64 14.27
C SER A 33 11.13 -5.85 13.91
N LEU A 34 11.10 -5.20 12.74
CA LEU A 34 9.95 -4.44 12.26
C LEU A 34 8.75 -5.36 11.96
N TYR A 35 9.01 -6.50 11.33
CA TYR A 35 8.01 -7.52 11.04
C TYR A 35 7.42 -8.14 12.32
N MET A 36 8.28 -8.49 13.29
CA MET A 36 7.87 -9.04 14.58
C MET A 36 7.06 -8.04 15.42
N ASN A 37 7.39 -6.74 15.36
CA ASN A 37 6.63 -5.70 16.03
C ASN A 37 5.24 -5.53 15.42
N HIS A 38 5.15 -5.52 14.09
CA HIS A 38 3.86 -5.41 13.40
C HIS A 38 2.95 -6.61 13.66
N SER A 39 3.50 -7.82 13.74
CA SER A 39 2.75 -9.04 14.03
C SER A 39 2.17 -9.05 15.46
N LYS A 40 2.88 -8.46 16.43
CA LYS A 40 2.47 -8.43 17.85
C LYS A 40 1.47 -7.31 18.19
N GLU A 41 1.39 -6.25 17.40
CA GLU A 41 0.53 -5.08 17.67
C GLU A 41 -0.72 -4.98 16.79
N ILE A 42 -1.14 -6.07 16.14
CA ILE A 42 -2.39 -6.07 15.37
C ILE A 42 -3.56 -5.80 16.32
N ASN A 43 -4.29 -4.71 16.05
CA ASN A 43 -5.52 -4.41 16.77
C ASN A 43 -6.55 -5.50 16.44
N GLU A 44 -7.08 -6.17 17.48
CA GLU A 44 -8.04 -7.27 17.33
C GLU A 44 -9.25 -6.88 16.49
N ASN A 45 -9.66 -5.60 16.52
CA ASN A 45 -10.81 -5.09 15.76
C ASN A 45 -10.61 -5.09 14.24
N VAL A 46 -9.36 -5.14 13.76
CA VAL A 46 -9.04 -5.10 12.32
C VAL A 46 -8.45 -6.41 11.81
N LYS A 47 -8.32 -7.42 12.67
CA LYS A 47 -7.70 -8.69 12.32
C LYS A 47 -8.43 -9.40 11.19
N ASP A 48 -9.76 -9.35 11.19
CA ASP A 48 -10.59 -10.01 10.16
C ASP A 48 -10.77 -9.15 8.88
N TRP A 49 -10.10 -7.99 8.79
CA TRP A 49 -10.20 -7.14 7.61
C TRP A 49 -9.36 -7.69 6.45
N PRO A 50 -9.81 -7.52 5.20
CA PRO A 50 -9.05 -7.98 4.05
C PRO A 50 -7.66 -7.31 4.03
N LEU A 51 -6.63 -8.11 3.76
CA LEU A 51 -5.22 -7.69 3.66
C LEU A 51 -4.57 -7.25 4.99
N MET A 52 -5.21 -7.50 6.14
CA MET A 52 -4.64 -7.20 7.47
C MET A 52 -4.01 -8.39 8.19
N ASP A 53 -4.10 -9.60 7.61
CA ASP A 53 -3.53 -10.82 8.21
C ASP A 53 -1.99 -10.81 8.30
N SER A 54 -1.32 -10.32 7.25
CA SER A 54 0.15 -10.23 7.20
C SER A 54 0.61 -9.16 6.22
N ILE A 55 1.73 -8.50 6.55
CA ILE A 55 2.45 -7.56 5.68
C ILE A 55 2.85 -8.23 4.36
N ASP A 56 3.18 -9.52 4.40
CA ASP A 56 3.69 -10.26 3.24
C ASP A 56 2.68 -10.29 2.09
N THR A 57 1.39 -10.38 2.42
CA THR A 57 0.32 -10.41 1.41
C THR A 57 0.30 -9.10 0.63
N THR A 58 0.37 -7.97 1.32
CA THR A 58 0.38 -6.63 0.70
C THR A 58 1.69 -6.36 -0.04
N ALA A 59 2.82 -6.82 0.50
CA ALA A 59 4.12 -6.73 -0.15
C ALA A 59 4.15 -7.54 -1.47
N CYS A 60 3.59 -8.75 -1.46
CA CYS A 60 3.49 -9.62 -2.63
C CYS A 60 2.62 -8.99 -3.72
N ILE A 61 1.43 -8.47 -3.38
CA ILE A 61 0.56 -7.76 -4.33
C ILE A 61 1.29 -6.56 -4.95
N SER A 62 2.02 -5.80 -4.14
CA SER A 62 2.79 -4.65 -4.59
C SER A 62 3.92 -5.04 -5.54
N ALA A 63 4.65 -6.12 -5.23
CA ALA A 63 5.69 -6.66 -6.08
C ALA A 63 5.13 -7.13 -7.44
N ILE A 64 4.01 -7.85 -7.44
CA ILE A 64 3.31 -8.28 -8.66
C ILE A 64 2.89 -7.07 -9.49
N TYR A 65 2.33 -6.04 -8.85
CA TYR A 65 1.95 -4.80 -9.53
C TYR A 65 3.14 -4.15 -10.24
N LEU A 66 4.30 -4.06 -9.59
CA LEU A 66 5.52 -3.50 -10.19
C LEU A 66 6.00 -4.32 -11.38
N VAL A 67 6.02 -5.65 -11.26
CA VAL A 67 6.39 -6.55 -12.36
C VAL A 67 5.45 -6.35 -13.56
N LEU A 68 4.14 -6.25 -13.31
CA LEU A 68 3.15 -6.01 -14.36
C LEU A 68 3.35 -4.65 -15.03
N VAL A 69 3.57 -3.57 -14.28
CA VAL A 69 3.79 -2.23 -14.85
C VAL A 69 5.05 -2.17 -15.70
N LEU A 70 6.15 -2.77 -15.24
CA LEU A 70 7.41 -2.83 -15.98
C LEU A 70 7.27 -3.67 -17.26
N SER A 71 6.58 -4.81 -17.16
CA SER A 71 6.29 -5.67 -18.32
C SER A 71 5.38 -4.93 -19.31
N LEU A 72 4.36 -4.24 -18.84
CA LEU A 72 3.41 -3.50 -19.66
C LEU A 72 4.11 -2.40 -20.45
N ASN A 73 5.06 -1.66 -19.86
CA ASN A 73 5.85 -0.66 -20.56
C ASN A 73 6.67 -1.27 -21.72
N PHE A 74 7.15 -2.50 -21.57
CA PHE A 74 7.81 -3.22 -22.66
C PHE A 74 6.83 -3.62 -23.76
N PHE A 75 5.67 -4.17 -23.39
CA PHE A 75 4.65 -4.61 -24.35
C PHE A 75 3.95 -3.48 -25.09
N MET A 76 3.76 -2.31 -24.45
CA MET A 76 3.11 -1.15 -25.07
C MET A 76 3.83 -0.62 -26.32
N LYS A 77 5.11 -0.95 -26.53
CA LYS A 77 5.84 -0.63 -27.77
C LYS A 77 5.34 -1.40 -29.00
N PHE A 78 4.65 -2.51 -28.79
CA PHE A 78 4.17 -3.40 -29.86
C PHE A 78 2.66 -3.26 -30.12
N PHE A 79 1.92 -2.57 -29.26
CA PHE A 79 0.49 -2.38 -29.37
C PHE A 79 0.13 -0.93 -29.71
N LYS A 80 -0.98 -0.75 -30.45
CA LYS A 80 -1.54 0.57 -30.76
C LYS A 80 -2.22 1.17 -29.52
N ASP A 81 -2.19 2.49 -29.40
CA ASP A 81 -2.79 3.22 -28.29
C ASP A 81 -4.25 2.79 -28.02
N VAL A 82 -4.49 2.31 -26.81
CA VAL A 82 -5.83 1.92 -26.35
C VAL A 82 -6.59 3.18 -25.94
N LYS A 83 -7.71 3.46 -26.61
CA LYS A 83 -8.58 4.61 -26.27
C LYS A 83 -9.40 4.32 -25.02
N LEU A 84 -8.83 4.57 -23.84
CA LEU A 84 -9.44 4.32 -22.53
C LEU A 84 -10.24 5.51 -21.97
N LYS A 85 -10.57 6.52 -22.78
CA LYS A 85 -11.16 7.80 -22.32
C LYS A 85 -12.38 7.62 -21.42
N PHE A 86 -13.32 6.77 -21.80
CA PHE A 86 -14.54 6.53 -21.02
C PHE A 86 -14.24 5.79 -19.71
N VAL A 87 -13.35 4.78 -19.75
CA VAL A 87 -12.94 4.02 -18.56
C VAL A 87 -12.24 4.94 -17.54
N VAL A 88 -11.34 5.80 -18.01
CA VAL A 88 -10.65 6.78 -17.16
C VAL A 88 -11.62 7.80 -16.56
N LEU A 89 -12.61 8.27 -17.34
CA LEU A 89 -13.65 9.17 -16.85
C LEU A 89 -14.46 8.51 -15.71
N CYS A 90 -14.94 7.28 -15.93
CA CYS A 90 -15.69 6.52 -14.92
C CYS A 90 -14.84 6.26 -13.66
N TYR A 91 -13.59 5.87 -13.83
CA TYR A 91 -12.66 5.66 -12.72
C TYR A 91 -12.47 6.94 -11.90
N ASN A 92 -12.21 8.07 -12.54
CA ASN A 92 -11.99 9.34 -11.84
C ASN A 92 -13.26 9.82 -11.10
N LEU A 93 -14.45 9.65 -11.69
CA LEU A 93 -15.71 9.96 -11.04
C LEU A 93 -15.96 9.06 -9.83
N PHE A 94 -15.68 7.76 -9.96
CA PHE A 94 -15.77 6.81 -8.85
C PHE A 94 -14.81 7.19 -7.72
N MET A 95 -13.55 7.47 -8.03
CA MET A 95 -12.55 7.89 -7.05
C MET A 95 -12.93 9.20 -6.35
N MET A 96 -13.52 10.15 -7.07
CA MET A 96 -14.05 11.38 -6.47
C MET A 96 -15.16 11.08 -5.46
N GLY A 97 -16.11 10.20 -5.79
CA GLY A 97 -17.16 9.77 -4.86
C GLY A 97 -16.60 9.04 -3.64
N LEU A 98 -15.64 8.14 -3.85
CA LEU A 98 -14.99 7.39 -2.76
C LEU A 98 -14.21 8.31 -1.82
N ASN A 99 -13.47 9.28 -2.36
CA ASN A 99 -12.77 10.28 -1.55
C ASN A 99 -13.74 11.13 -0.73
N PHE A 100 -14.87 11.54 -1.31
CA PHE A 100 -15.90 12.27 -0.58
C PHE A 100 -16.52 11.43 0.55
N TYR A 101 -16.78 10.15 0.28
CA TYR A 101 -17.26 9.20 1.29
C TYR A 101 -16.27 9.07 2.45
N VAL A 102 -15.00 8.79 2.17
CA VAL A 102 -13.94 8.67 3.18
C VAL A 102 -13.82 9.95 4.01
N PHE A 103 -13.82 11.11 3.35
CA PHE A 103 -13.82 12.40 4.03
C PHE A 103 -15.02 12.55 4.99
N SER A 104 -16.23 12.25 4.52
CA SER A 104 -17.44 12.34 5.33
C SER A 104 -17.42 11.37 6.52
N ALA A 105 -16.94 10.14 6.32
CA ALA A 105 -16.83 9.13 7.36
C ALA A 105 -15.82 9.53 8.44
N ILE A 106 -14.66 10.06 8.05
CA ILE A 106 -13.65 10.58 8.98
C ILE A 106 -14.23 11.77 9.75
N LEU A 107 -14.90 12.71 9.06
CA LEU A 107 -15.48 13.90 9.68
C LEU A 107 -16.54 13.52 10.71
N VAL A 108 -17.47 12.63 10.37
CA VAL A 108 -18.50 12.14 11.31
C VAL A 108 -17.87 11.40 12.49
N THR A 109 -16.84 10.58 12.25
CA THR A 109 -16.16 9.83 13.31
C THR A 109 -15.44 10.77 14.28
N LYS A 110 -14.68 11.75 13.77
CA LYS A 110 -13.99 12.76 14.58
C LYS A 110 -14.96 13.68 15.31
N TYR A 111 -16.06 14.06 14.66
CA TYR A 111 -17.12 14.86 15.28
C TYR A 111 -17.76 14.13 16.47
N LYS A 112 -18.13 12.86 16.28
CA LYS A 112 -18.62 12.01 17.37
C LYS A 112 -17.60 11.83 18.48
N ALA A 113 -16.30 11.81 18.15
CA ALA A 113 -15.23 11.64 19.13
C ALA A 113 -14.92 12.90 19.92
N GLN A 114 -15.47 14.06 19.52
CA GLN A 114 -15.10 15.38 20.03
C GLN A 114 -13.57 15.61 20.04
N ASP A 115 -12.87 14.98 19.10
CA ASP A 115 -11.41 14.97 19.06
C ASP A 115 -10.91 15.68 17.80
N PHE A 116 -10.70 16.99 17.94
CA PHE A 116 -10.29 17.91 16.88
C PHE A 116 -8.81 18.33 16.99
N GLY A 117 -8.06 17.74 17.92
CA GLY A 117 -6.69 18.13 18.23
C GLY A 117 -5.63 17.35 17.45
N LEU A 118 -4.40 17.87 17.43
CA LEU A 118 -3.22 17.21 16.85
C LEU A 118 -2.78 15.98 17.67
N CYS A 119 -3.03 15.96 18.99
CA CYS A 119 -2.77 14.81 19.87
C CYS A 119 -4.06 14.04 20.16
N SER A 120 -4.54 13.31 19.15
CA SER A 120 -5.73 12.45 19.22
C SER A 120 -5.35 11.07 19.76
N LYS A 121 -6.12 10.54 20.73
CA LYS A 121 -5.85 9.21 21.31
C LYS A 121 -6.47 8.13 20.45
N ILE A 122 -5.70 7.06 20.19
CA ILE A 122 -6.21 5.88 19.50
C ILE A 122 -7.00 5.04 20.52
N HIS A 123 -8.30 4.90 20.33
CA HIS A 123 -9.13 4.04 21.15
C HIS A 123 -9.10 2.62 20.61
N LYS A 124 -8.60 1.68 21.43
CA LYS A 124 -8.38 0.29 21.04
C LYS A 124 -9.66 -0.55 21.08
N ASN A 125 -10.67 -0.16 21.86
CA ASN A 125 -11.97 -0.83 21.96
C ASN A 125 -13.12 0.11 21.57
N ASN A 126 -14.06 -0.39 20.78
CA ASN A 126 -15.26 0.35 20.37
C ASN A 126 -16.18 0.64 21.57
N ASP A 127 -16.13 -0.20 22.59
CA ASP A 127 -17.02 -0.25 23.75
C ASP A 127 -16.92 1.02 24.62
N GLN A 128 -15.71 1.52 24.85
CA GLN A 128 -15.48 2.75 25.64
C GLN A 128 -16.01 4.01 24.95
N PHE A 129 -16.13 3.98 23.62
CA PHE A 129 -16.66 5.10 22.85
C PHE A 129 -18.19 5.16 22.91
N PHE A 130 -18.86 4.01 22.78
CA PHE A 130 -20.33 3.95 22.82
C PHE A 130 -20.92 4.03 24.23
N GLU A 131 -20.20 3.62 25.28
CA GLU A 131 -20.67 3.79 26.66
C GLU A 131 -20.78 5.26 27.08
N LYS A 132 -19.88 6.12 26.59
CA LYS A 132 -19.90 7.56 26.90
C LYS A 132 -21.10 8.31 26.29
N PHE A 133 -21.82 7.68 25.36
CA PHE A 133 -22.99 8.24 24.65
C PHE A 133 -24.30 7.50 24.93
N LYS A 134 -24.31 6.55 25.87
CA LYS A 134 -25.55 5.92 26.35
C LYS A 134 -26.22 6.88 27.34
N ILE A 135 -27.16 7.68 26.84
CA ILE A 135 -28.12 8.45 27.65
C ILE A 135 -29.11 7.47 28.30
#